data_AF-A0A497PR54-F1
#
_entry.id   AF-A0A497PR54-F1
#
_cell.length_a   1.000
_cell.length_b   1.000
_cell.length_c   1.000
_cell.angle_alpha   90.00
_cell.angle_beta   90.00
_cell.angle_gamma   90.00
#
_symmetry.space_group_name_H-M   'P 1'
#
loop_
_entity.id
_entity.type
_entity.pdbx_description
1 polymer ?
#
loop_
_entity_poly.entity_id
_entity_poly.type
_entity_poly.pdbx_seq_one_letter_code
_entity_poly.pdbx_strand_id
1 'polypeptide(L)'
;MVIENWVKLEPGVPKTLHFVDHKIVERVITDPIFKRPKRVQSIVFLVDREDGMPVEKSFSVVSERLANELKAYLEGKRYVRYEFTFIKDAPGPVAPRILRVTPLRTV
;
A
#
# COMPACT_ATOMS: atom_id res chain seq x y z
N MET A 1 6.78 24.00 -0.25
CA MET A 1 7.22 22.63 -0.60
C MET A 1 6.57 21.70 0.40
N VAL A 2 5.71 20.78 -0.05
CA VAL A 2 5.06 19.80 0.85
C VAL A 2 5.99 18.59 0.90
N ILE A 3 6.47 18.24 2.09
CA ILE A 3 7.23 17.00 2.30
C ILE A 3 6.22 15.85 2.31
N GLU A 4 6.06 15.19 1.17
CA GLU A 4 5.14 14.05 1.03
C GLU A 4 5.79 12.77 1.55
N ASN A 5 5.56 12.45 2.83
CA ASN A 5 6.06 11.24 3.49
C ASN A 5 5.17 10.00 3.24
N TRP A 6 4.42 10.00 2.13
CA TRP A 6 3.56 8.89 1.74
C TRP A 6 3.67 8.61 0.24
N VAL A 7 3.41 7.35 -0.12
CA VAL A 7 3.35 6.94 -1.52
C VAL A 7 2.04 7.39 -2.15
N LYS A 8 2.13 8.05 -3.30
CA LYS A 8 0.99 8.41 -4.15
C LYS A 8 0.93 7.49 -5.37
N LEU A 9 -0.25 6.93 -5.63
CA LEU A 9 -0.52 6.13 -6.83
C LEU A 9 -1.27 6.99 -7.84
N GLU A 10 -0.62 7.29 -8.96
CA GLU A 10 -1.26 7.95 -10.09
C GLU A 10 -2.08 6.94 -10.90
N PRO A 11 -3.32 7.29 -11.33
CA PRO A 11 -4.13 6.39 -12.14
C PRO A 11 -3.43 5.94 -13.43
N GLY A 12 -3.51 4.64 -13.72
CA GLY A 12 -2.90 4.03 -14.90
C GLY A 12 -1.39 3.85 -14.85
N VAL A 13 -0.71 4.36 -13.81
CA VAL A 13 0.76 4.26 -13.68
C VAL A 13 1.10 3.16 -12.67
N PRO A 14 1.74 2.05 -13.09
CA PRO A 14 2.25 1.06 -12.16
C PRO A 14 3.32 1.66 -11.24
N LYS A 15 3.28 1.31 -9.96
CA LYS A 15 4.28 1.73 -8.98
C LYS A 15 4.77 0.53 -8.18
N THR A 16 6.09 0.34 -8.14
CA THR A 16 6.73 -0.78 -7.45
C THR A 16 7.24 -0.35 -6.09
N LEU A 17 6.86 -1.07 -5.04
CA LEU A 17 7.23 -0.77 -3.66
C LEU A 17 7.90 -1.98 -3.02
N HIS A 18 8.88 -1.70 -2.18
CA HIS A 18 9.40 -2.65 -1.19
C HIS A 18 9.01 -2.17 0.22
N PHE A 19 8.78 -3.13 1.12
CA PHE A 19 8.32 -2.86 2.48
C PHE A 19 9.25 -3.50 3.49
N VAL A 20 9.53 -2.78 4.58
CA VAL A 20 10.39 -3.26 5.68
C VAL A 20 9.64 -3.48 6.99
N ASP A 21 8.51 -2.80 7.16
CA ASP A 21 7.66 -2.99 8.35
C ASP A 21 6.19 -2.65 8.07
N HIS A 22 5.30 -3.02 8.97
CA HIS A 22 3.92 -2.58 8.97
C HIS A 22 3.34 -2.46 10.38
N LYS A 23 2.24 -1.69 10.48
CA LYS A 23 1.36 -1.67 11.64
C LYS A 23 -0.10 -1.63 11.21
N ILE A 24 -0.99 -2.12 12.06
CA ILE A 24 -2.43 -1.98 11.90
C ILE A 24 -2.88 -0.74 12.69
N VAL A 25 -3.60 0.16 12.05
CA VAL A 25 -4.07 1.43 12.63
C VAL A 25 -5.57 1.57 12.41
N GLU A 26 -6.31 1.92 13.46
CA GLU A 26 -7.72 2.31 13.31
C GLU A 26 -7.82 3.76 12.80
N ARG A 27 -8.67 3.97 11.80
CA ARG A 27 -8.92 5.29 11.21
C ARG A 27 -10.41 5.54 11.06
N VAL A 28 -10.79 6.80 11.21
CA VAL A 28 -12.12 7.27 10.82
C VAL A 28 -12.03 7.81 9.39
N ILE A 29 -12.76 7.19 8.47
CA ILE A 29 -12.90 7.66 7.09
C ILE A 29 -14.34 8.11 6.85
N THR A 30 -14.54 9.01 5.89
CA THR A 30 -15.89 9.34 5.42
C THR A 30 -16.30 8.31 4.37
N ASP A 31 -17.41 7.63 4.63
CA ASP A 31 -18.01 6.71 3.67
C ASP A 31 -18.40 7.48 2.40
N PRO A 32 -17.91 7.10 1.21
CA PRO A 32 -18.13 7.88 0.00
C PRO A 32 -19.59 7.83 -0.48
N ILE A 33 -20.36 6.82 -0.09
CA ILE A 33 -21.77 6.62 -0.46
C ILE A 33 -22.67 7.38 0.50
N PHE A 34 -22.55 7.12 1.79
CA PHE A 34 -23.44 7.65 2.83
C PHE A 34 -22.97 8.99 3.43
N LYS A 35 -21.74 9.43 3.10
CA LYS A 35 -21.08 10.63 3.65
C LYS A 35 -21.01 10.67 5.18
N ARG A 36 -21.00 9.49 5.82
CA ARG A 36 -20.91 9.34 7.29
C ARG A 36 -19.53 8.87 7.73
N PRO A 37 -19.08 9.23 8.94
CA PRO A 37 -17.85 8.68 9.51
C PRO A 37 -17.99 7.16 9.72
N LYS A 38 -16.98 6.41 9.30
CA LYS A 38 -16.87 4.97 9.50
C LYS A 38 -15.48 4.65 10.05
N ARG A 39 -15.44 3.83 11.12
CA ARG A 39 -14.17 3.27 11.63
C ARG A 39 -13.74 2.11 10.75
N VAL A 40 -12.48 2.14 10.31
CA VAL A 40 -11.85 1.09 9.50
C VAL A 40 -10.46 0.80 10.02
N GLN A 41 -10.01 -0.43 9.86
CA GLN A 41 -8.61 -0.80 10.08
C GLN A 41 -7.82 -0.59 8.78
N SER A 42 -6.63 -0.04 8.91
CA SER A 42 -5.70 0.16 7.80
C SER A 42 -4.36 -0.47 8.13
N ILE A 43 -3.79 -1.18 7.15
CA ILE A 43 -2.40 -1.63 7.22
C ILE A 43 -1.53 -0.48 6.73
N VAL A 44 -0.61 -0.01 7.55
CA VAL A 44 0.34 1.05 7.20
C VAL A 44 1.72 0.42 7.09
N PHE A 45 2.23 0.33 5.86
CA PHE A 45 3.58 -0.15 5.58
C PHE A 45 4.60 0.98 5.64
N LEU A 46 5.80 0.67 6.13
CA LEU A 46 7.00 1.47 5.94
C LEU A 46 7.68 1.01 4.64
N VAL A 47 7.87 1.97 3.73
CA VAL A 47 8.43 1.80 2.40
C VAL A 47 9.86 2.30 2.43
N ASP A 48 10.80 1.41 2.10
CA ASP A 48 12.23 1.70 1.96
C ASP A 48 12.67 1.82 0.49
N ARG A 49 11.88 1.29 -0.46
CA ARG A 49 12.10 1.50 -1.90
C ARG A 49 10.83 1.82 -2.66
N GLU A 50 10.92 2.80 -3.55
CA GLU A 50 9.88 3.20 -4.50
C GLU A 50 10.49 3.25 -5.90
N ASP A 51 9.98 2.42 -6.81
CA ASP A 51 10.45 2.30 -8.20
C ASP A 51 11.98 2.09 -8.30
N GLY A 52 12.54 1.30 -7.37
CA GLY A 52 13.97 0.97 -7.28
C GLY A 52 14.82 2.00 -6.53
N MET A 53 14.26 3.17 -6.19
CA MET A 53 14.96 4.23 -5.47
C MET A 53 14.76 4.09 -3.95
N PRO A 54 15.79 4.33 -3.13
CA PRO A 54 15.66 4.34 -1.68
C PRO A 54 14.79 5.52 -1.24
N VAL A 55 13.82 5.26 -0.35
CA VAL A 55 12.91 6.27 0.20
C VAL A 55 12.62 5.97 1.67
N GLU A 56 12.05 6.94 2.38
CA GLU A 56 11.43 6.70 3.69
C GLU A 56 10.01 7.26 3.64
N LYS A 57 9.05 6.40 3.28
CA LYS A 57 7.64 6.79 3.09
C LYS A 57 6.71 5.77 3.71
N SER A 58 5.46 6.16 3.87
CA SER A 58 4.39 5.26 4.27
C SER A 58 3.47 4.89 3.10
N PHE A 59 2.97 3.65 3.09
CA PHE A 59 1.90 3.21 2.20
C PHE A 59 0.74 2.64 3.01
N SER A 60 -0.44 3.27 2.90
CA SER A 60 -1.63 2.87 3.66
C SER A 60 -2.58 2.06 2.79
N VAL A 61 -2.91 0.86 3.24
CA VAL A 61 -3.92 -0.02 2.66
C VAL A 61 -5.18 0.07 3.52
N VAL A 62 -6.24 0.65 2.96
CA VAL A 62 -7.57 0.78 3.60
C VAL A 62 -8.59 -0.16 2.96
N SER A 63 -8.36 -0.57 1.72
CA SER A 63 -9.24 -1.52 1.03
C SER A 63 -9.11 -2.91 1.64
N GLU A 64 -10.24 -3.48 2.04
CA GLU A 64 -10.32 -4.86 2.54
C GLU A 64 -9.82 -5.87 1.50
N ARG A 65 -10.14 -5.65 0.22
CA ARG A 65 -9.67 -6.51 -0.87
C ARG A 65 -8.15 -6.54 -0.94
N LEU A 66 -7.51 -5.37 -0.99
CA LEU A 66 -6.05 -5.30 -1.07
C LEU A 66 -5.39 -5.82 0.22
N ALA A 67 -5.99 -5.57 1.38
CA ALA A 67 -5.53 -6.12 2.64
C ALA A 67 -5.56 -7.66 2.63
N ASN A 68 -6.62 -8.26 2.08
CA ASN A 68 -6.74 -9.70 1.93
C ASN A 68 -5.69 -10.28 0.96
N GLU A 69 -5.43 -9.60 -0.16
CA GLU A 69 -4.36 -9.99 -1.10
C GLU A 69 -2.97 -9.97 -0.42
N LEU A 70 -2.72 -9.00 0.47
CA LEU A 70 -1.45 -8.87 1.19
C LEU A 70 -1.34 -9.76 2.43
N LYS A 71 -2.45 -10.29 2.94
CA LYS A 71 -2.52 -11.05 4.20
C LYS A 71 -1.51 -12.21 4.25
N ALA A 72 -1.36 -12.94 3.14
CA ALA A 72 -0.44 -14.07 3.03
C ALA A 72 1.05 -13.69 3.19
N TYR A 73 1.38 -12.40 3.04
CA TYR A 73 2.74 -11.88 3.18
C TYR A 73 3.01 -11.21 4.53
N LEU A 74 1.96 -10.93 5.33
CA LEU A 74 2.11 -10.29 6.64
C LEU A 74 2.74 -11.24 7.67
N GLU A 75 2.37 -12.51 7.63
CA GLU A 75 2.90 -13.53 8.52
C GLU A 75 4.42 -13.63 8.38
N GLY A 76 5.13 -13.57 9.50
CA GLY A 76 6.59 -13.57 9.53
C GLY A 76 7.25 -12.43 8.75
N LYS A 77 6.50 -11.35 8.47
CA LYS A 77 6.92 -10.23 7.61
C LYS A 77 7.43 -10.69 6.24
N ARG A 78 6.88 -11.76 5.66
CA ARG A 78 7.34 -12.31 4.37
C ARG A 78 7.41 -11.28 3.24
N TYR A 79 6.60 -10.22 3.27
CA TYR A 79 6.66 -9.12 2.31
C TYR A 79 8.06 -8.49 2.15
N VAL A 80 8.95 -8.55 3.15
CA VAL A 80 10.33 -8.04 3.06
C VAL A 80 11.21 -8.78 2.05
N ARG A 81 10.70 -9.89 1.48
CA ARG A 81 11.38 -10.69 0.46
C ARG A 81 10.80 -10.46 -0.94
N TYR A 82 9.91 -9.49 -1.11
CA TYR A 82 9.21 -9.25 -2.35
C TYR A 82 9.08 -7.76 -2.66
N GLU A 83 9.12 -7.45 -3.94
CA GLU A 83 8.64 -6.18 -4.48
C GLU A 83 7.21 -6.34 -4.97
N PHE A 84 6.38 -5.35 -4.69
CA PHE A 84 4.98 -5.31 -5.07
C PHE A 84 4.75 -4.18 -6.06
N THR A 85 4.35 -4.51 -7.27
CA THR A 85 3.88 -3.53 -8.25
C THR A 85 2.38 -3.36 -8.09
N PHE A 86 1.94 -2.16 -7.75
CA PHE A 86 0.53 -1.77 -7.65
C PHE A 86 0.12 -0.96 -8.87
N ILE A 87 -1.17 -1.02 -9.21
CA ILE A 87 -1.78 -0.10 -10.17
C ILE A 87 -3.13 0.39 -9.62
N LYS A 88 -3.41 1.67 -9.83
CA LYS A 88 -4.73 2.26 -9.59
C LYS A 88 -5.40 2.46 -10.94
N ASP A 89 -6.49 1.76 -11.22
CA ASP A 89 -7.07 1.75 -12.57
C ASP A 89 -7.76 3.07 -12.96
N ALA A 90 -8.27 3.84 -11.98
CA ALA A 90 -9.00 5.09 -12.24
C ALA A 90 -8.87 6.11 -11.08
N PRO A 91 -9.10 7.41 -11.34
CA PRO A 91 -9.17 8.42 -10.29
C PRO A 91 -10.36 8.19 -9.33
N GLY A 92 -10.35 8.89 -8.19
CA GLY A 92 -11.41 8.78 -7.17
C GLY A 92 -11.20 7.63 -6.16
N PRO A 93 -12.27 7.15 -5.50
CA PRO A 93 -12.21 6.15 -4.43
C PRO A 93 -12.05 4.72 -4.96
N VAL A 94 -11.29 4.55 -6.03
CA VAL A 94 -10.95 3.23 -6.59
C VAL A 94 -9.74 2.70 -5.85
N ALA A 95 -9.90 1.52 -5.24
CA ALA A 95 -8.82 0.84 -4.56
C ALA A 95 -7.77 0.37 -5.57
N PRO A 96 -6.46 0.53 -5.27
CA PRO A 96 -5.43 -0.08 -6.08
C PRO A 96 -5.44 -1.60 -5.94
N ARG A 97 -4.87 -2.28 -6.92
CA ARG A 97 -4.68 -3.74 -6.92
C ARG A 97 -3.22 -4.09 -7.13
N ILE A 98 -2.84 -5.30 -6.73
CA ILE A 98 -1.52 -5.84 -7.04
C ILE A 98 -1.50 -6.22 -8.52
N LEU A 99 -0.59 -5.61 -9.28
CA LEU A 99 -0.33 -5.95 -10.67
C LEU A 99 0.69 -7.10 -10.77
N ARG A 100 1.70 -7.09 -9.90
CA ARG A 100 2.77 -8.10 -9.88
C ARG A 100 3.41 -8.19 -8.50
N VAL A 101 3.84 -9.39 -8.11
CA VAL A 101 4.72 -9.62 -6.96
C VAL A 101 6.00 -10.28 -7.48
N THR A 102 7.15 -9.72 -7.12
CA THR A 102 8.46 -10.21 -7.59
C THR A 102 9.33 -10.57 -6.39
N PRO A 103 9.74 -11.84 -6.23
CA PRO A 103 10.68 -12.22 -5.19
C PRO A 103 12.00 -11.48 -5.37
N LEU A 104 12.52 -10.92 -4.28
CA LEU A 104 13.89 -10.45 -4.24
C LEU A 104 14.81 -11.67 -4.30
N ARG A 105 15.76 -11.66 -5.23
CA ARG A 105 16.82 -12.68 -5.25
C ARG A 105 17.69 -12.44 -4.03
N THR A 106 17.55 -13.26 -3.00
CA THR A 106 18.59 -13.43 -1.98
C THR A 106 19.83 -13.95 -2.71
N VAL A 107 20.88 -13.13 -2.74
CA VAL A 107 22.22 -13.54 -3.15
C VAL A 107 22.78 -14.50 -2.10
#